data_AF-A0A3M9NHR3-F1
#
_entry.id   AF-A0A3M9NHR3-F1
#
_cell.length_a   1.000
_cell.length_b   1.000
_cell.length_c   1.000
_cell.angle_alpha   90.00
_cell.angle_beta   90.00
_cell.angle_gamma   90.00
#
_symmetry.space_group_name_H-M   'P 1'
#
loop_
_entity.id
_entity.type
_entity.pdbx_description
1 polymer ?
#
loop_
_entity_poly.entity_id
_entity_poly.type
_entity_poly.pdbx_seq_one_letter_code
_entity_poly.pdbx_strand_id
1 'polypeptide(L)' 'MPYNKQELFKLPVAEKYELVMDLWESIDNNFLGKEMTRKGLEEEIDKRIERIEKNPELLIPWEEVLKEMRD' A
#
# COMPACT_ATOMS: atom_id res chain seq x y z
N MET A 1 -6.26 21.08 11.81
CA MET A 1 -7.70 20.74 11.85
C MET A 1 -7.81 19.22 11.86
N PRO A 2 -8.36 18.58 12.90
CA PRO A 2 -8.68 17.16 12.80
C PRO A 2 -9.77 16.98 11.74
N TYR A 3 -9.52 16.13 10.75
CA TYR A 3 -10.51 15.84 9.71
C TYR A 3 -11.64 14.97 10.29
N ASN A 4 -12.88 15.26 9.90
CA ASN A 4 -14.04 14.52 10.38
C ASN A 4 -14.26 13.25 9.55
N LYS A 5 -13.71 12.14 10.03
CA LYS A 5 -13.81 10.83 9.37
C LYS A 5 -15.26 10.39 9.09
N GLN A 6 -16.23 10.80 9.93
CA GLN A 6 -17.63 10.41 9.77
C GLN A 6 -18.29 11.12 8.57
N GLU A 7 -17.87 12.33 8.24
CA GLU A 7 -18.39 13.05 7.06
C GLU A 7 -17.86 12.45 5.76
N LEU A 8 -16.59 12.02 5.74
CA LEU A 8 -16.00 11.32 4.59
C LEU A 8 -16.75 10.02 4.27
N PHE A 9 -17.23 9.29 5.28
CA PHE A 9 -18.02 8.08 5.07
C PHE A 9 -19.43 8.33 4.53
N LYS A 10 -19.96 9.56 4.62
CA LYS A 10 -21.26 9.93 4.06
C LYS A 10 -21.20 10.27 2.57
N LEU A 11 -20.00 10.49 2.02
CA LEU A 11 -19.83 10.79 0.60
C LEU A 11 -20.31 9.63 -0.29
N PRO A 12 -20.92 9.91 -1.45
CA PRO A 12 -21.12 8.94 -2.52
C PRO A 12 -19.82 8.22 -2.89
N VAL A 13 -19.93 7.00 -3.40
CA VAL A 13 -18.76 6.17 -3.75
C VAL A 13 -17.86 6.86 -4.80
N ALA A 14 -18.46 7.53 -5.79
CA ALA A 14 -17.71 8.28 -6.81
C ALA A 14 -16.88 9.41 -6.19
N GLU A 15 -17.48 10.23 -5.32
CA GLU A 15 -16.79 11.34 -4.64
C GLU A 15 -15.70 10.83 -3.69
N LYS A 16 -15.91 9.69 -3.03
CA LYS A 16 -14.85 9.04 -2.23
C LYS A 16 -13.67 8.63 -3.09
N TYR A 17 -13.95 8.06 -4.26
CA TYR A 17 -12.90 7.60 -5.17
C TYR A 17 -12.08 8.78 -5.69
N GLU A 18 -12.74 9.85 -6.15
CA GLU A 18 -12.07 11.08 -6.58
C GLU A 18 -11.20 11.66 -5.47
N LEU A 19 -11.75 11.80 -4.25
CA LEU A 19 -10.99 12.29 -3.10
C LEU A 19 -9.77 11.42 -2.77
N VAL A 20 -9.89 10.09 -2.84
CA VAL A 20 -8.75 9.18 -2.60
C VAL A 20 -7.67 9.37 -3.67
N MET A 21 -8.06 9.53 -4.92
CA MET A 21 -7.11 9.77 -6.02
C MET A 21 -6.42 11.11 -5.87
N ASP A 22 -7.16 12.18 -5.62
CA ASP A 22 -6.60 13.53 -5.42
C ASP A 22 -5.63 13.55 -4.23
N LEU A 23 -5.99 12.89 -3.13
CA LEU A 23 -5.11 12.76 -1.97
C LEU A 23 -3.86 11.95 -2.30
N TRP A 24 -4.00 10.85 -3.04
CA TRP A 24 -2.87 10.02 -3.46
C TRP A 24 -1.89 10.79 -4.34
N GLU A 25 -2.41 11.54 -5.33
CA GLU A 25 -1.62 12.36 -6.25
C GLU A 25 -0.97 13.56 -5.55
N SER A 26 -1.54 14.04 -4.44
CA SER A 26 -0.96 15.13 -3.65
C SER A 26 0.29 14.73 -2.86
N ILE A 27 0.56 13.43 -2.71
CA ILE A 27 1.73 12.95 -1.98
C ILE A 27 2.97 13.09 -2.88
N ASP A 28 3.95 13.87 -2.45
CA ASP A 28 5.24 14.03 -3.16
C ASP A 28 5.94 12.67 -3.28
N ASN A 29 6.43 12.33 -4.47
CA ASN A 29 7.23 11.13 -4.72
C ASN A 29 8.44 11.02 -3.78
N ASN A 30 9.02 12.15 -3.35
CA ASN A 30 10.11 12.18 -2.37
C ASN A 30 9.69 11.62 -1.00
N PHE A 31 8.40 11.68 -0.65
CA PHE A 31 7.83 11.08 0.55
C PHE A 31 7.64 9.56 0.41
N LEU A 32 7.35 9.08 -0.80
CA LEU A 32 7.12 7.67 -1.11
C LEU A 32 8.41 6.85 -1.24
N GLY A 33 9.57 7.52 -1.24
CA GLY A 33 10.89 6.90 -1.27
C GLY A 33 11.68 7.27 -2.52
N LYS A 34 12.85 6.65 -2.69
CA LYS A 34 13.65 6.88 -3.89
C LYS A 34 13.01 6.14 -5.06
N GLU A 35 12.74 6.85 -6.14
CA GLU A 35 12.37 6.22 -7.41
C GLU A 35 13.46 5.23 -7.82
N MET A 36 13.06 3.99 -8.05
CA MET A 36 13.92 2.96 -8.59
C MET A 36 13.78 2.94 -10.10
N THR A 37 14.90 2.75 -10.80
CA THR A 37 14.84 2.45 -12.23
C THR A 37 14.11 1.13 -12.42
N ARG A 38 13.53 0.92 -13.61
CA ARG A 38 12.88 -0.36 -13.96
C ARG A 38 13.78 -1.57 -13.66
N LYS A 39 15.05 -1.50 -14.07
CA LYS A 39 16.03 -2.56 -13.82
C LYS A 39 16.26 -2.78 -12.31
N GLY A 40 16.33 -1.70 -11.52
CA GLY A 40 16.46 -1.81 -10.08
C GLY A 40 15.25 -2.46 -9.41
N LEU A 41 14.04 -2.18 -9.90
CA LEU A 41 12.82 -2.84 -9.43
C LEU A 41 12.84 -4.34 -9.73
N GLU A 42 13.20 -4.72 -10.96
CA GLU A 42 13.32 -6.12 -11.37
C GLU A 42 14.33 -6.86 -10.47
N GLU A 43 15.52 -6.31 -10.25
CA GLU A 43 16.54 -6.89 -9.36
C GLU A 43 16.08 -7.02 -7.90
N GLU A 44 15.30 -6.08 -7.38
CA GLU A 44 14.77 -6.14 -6.02
C GLU A 44 13.66 -7.18 -5.88
N ILE A 45 12.80 -7.31 -6.89
CA ILE A 45 11.76 -8.35 -6.93
C ILE A 45 12.42 -9.73 -6.96
N ASP A 46 13.42 -9.95 -7.83
CA ASP A 46 14.16 -11.21 -7.91
C ASP A 46 14.80 -11.58 -6.57
N LYS A 47 15.44 -10.62 -5.90
CA LYS A 47 16.01 -10.82 -4.54
C LYS A 47 14.96 -11.22 -3.51
N ARG A 48 13.77 -10.58 -3.54
CA ARG A 48 12.69 -10.89 -2.60
C ARG A 48 12.14 -12.29 -2.83
N ILE A 49 11.96 -12.67 -4.09
CA ILE A 49 11.51 -14.01 -4.48
C ILE A 49 12.53 -15.04 -3.98
N GLU A 50 13.81 -14.89 -4.30
CA GLU A 50 14.85 -15.84 -3.87
C GLU A 50 14.93 -15.96 -2.34
N ARG A 51 14.77 -14.83 -1.62
CA ARG A 51 14.74 -14.82 -0.16
C ARG A 51 13.58 -15.62 0.40
N ILE A 52 12.39 -15.46 -0.19
CA ILE A 52 11.16 -16.14 0.23
C ILE A 52 11.24 -17.63 -0.10
N GLU A 53 11.73 -18.00 -1.28
CA GLU A 53 11.91 -19.40 -1.68
C GLU A 53 12.84 -20.16 -0.73
N LYS A 54 13.89 -19.48 -0.23
CA LYS A 54 14.81 -20.06 0.75
C LYS A 54 14.27 -20.08 2.18
N ASN A 55 13.32 -19.20 2.50
CA ASN A 55 12.80 -18.98 3.86
C ASN A 55 11.27 -18.79 3.81
N PRO A 56 10.50 -19.84 3.46
CA PRO A 56 9.05 -19.74 3.28
C PRO A 56 8.31 -19.35 4.57
N GLU A 57 8.91 -19.59 5.74
CA GLU A 57 8.39 -19.19 7.06
C GLU A 57 8.37 -17.68 7.30
N LEU A 58 9.03 -16.88 6.45
CA LEU A 58 8.92 -15.42 6.47
C LEU A 58 7.57 -14.92 5.92
N LEU A 59 6.81 -15.78 5.25
CA LEU A 59 5.49 -15.45 4.73
C LEU A 59 4.44 -15.61 5.82
N ILE A 60 3.50 -14.66 5.86
CA ILE A 60 2.31 -14.74 6.70
C ILE A 60 1.16 -15.27 5.82
N PRO A 61 0.46 -16.34 6.23
CA PRO A 61 -0.74 -16.80 5.54
C PRO A 61 -1.77 -15.68 5.41
N TRP A 62 -2.48 -15.64 4.27
CA TRP A 62 -3.44 -14.57 4.00
C TRP A 62 -4.59 -14.53 5.02
N GLU A 63 -4.98 -15.69 5.53
CA GLU A 63 -5.98 -15.83 6.58
C GLU A 63 -5.57 -15.13 7.88
N GLU A 64 -4.28 -15.16 8.23
CA GLU A 64 -3.74 -14.47 9.40
C GLU A 64 -3.72 -12.97 9.19
N VAL A 65 -3.30 -12.49 8.02
CA VAL A 65 -3.34 -11.06 7.66
C VAL A 65 -4.78 -10.52 7.73
N LEU A 66 -5.74 -11.26 7.17
CA LEU A 66 -7.15 -10.86 7.20
C LEU A 66 -7.71 -10.76 8.62
N LYS A 67 -7.24 -11.62 9.54
CA LYS A 67 -7.64 -11.57 10.93
C LYS A 67 -7.14 -10.27 11.57
N GLU A 68 -5.87 -9.93 11.38
CA GLU A 68 -5.28 -8.69 11.92
C GLU A 68 -5.92 -7.42 11.36
N MET A 69 -6.32 -7.41 10.08
CA MET A 69 -6.94 -6.23 9.46
C MET A 69 -8.40 -5.98 9.86
N ARG A 70 -9.06 -6.95 10.51
CA ARG A 70 -10.47 -6.84 10.93
C ARG A 70 -10.63 -6.36 12.38
N ASP A 71 -9.56 -6.39 13.16
CA ASP A 71 -9.49 -5.91 14.54
C ASP A 71 -9.15 -4.40 14.59
#